data_AF-A0A8T7GVM1-F1
#
_entry.id   AF-A0A8T7GVM1-F1
#
_cell.length_a   1.000
_cell.length_b   1.000
_cell.length_c   1.000
_cell.angle_alpha   90.00
_cell.angle_beta   90.00
_cell.angle_gamma   90.00
#
_symmetry.space_group_name_H-M   'P 1'
#
loop_
_entity.id
_entity.type
_entity.pdbx_description
1 polymer ?
#
loop_
_entity_poly.entity_id
_entity_poly.type
_entity_poly.pdbx_seq_one_letter_code
_entity_poly.pdbx_strand_id
1 'polypeptide(L)' 'MQKIIRAKSWDELPEILEPGEYEVNGERFRIMEPVERDTWHKIIKGIKKLHARYYD' A
#
# COMPACT_ATOMS: atom_id res chain seq x y z
N MET A 1 4.83 -8.31 -18.71
CA MET A 1 3.63 -7.91 -17.93
C MET A 1 3.94 -8.16 -16.47
N GLN A 2 4.07 -7.11 -15.64
CA GLN A 2 4.16 -7.28 -14.19
C GLN A 2 2.78 -7.69 -13.65
N LYS A 3 2.72 -8.76 -12.86
CA LYS A 3 1.48 -9.20 -12.20
C LYS A 3 1.18 -8.25 -11.04
N ILE A 4 -0.04 -7.74 -10.96
CA ILE A 4 -0.51 -6.94 -9.81
C ILE A 4 -0.88 -7.91 -8.70
N ILE A 5 -0.33 -7.71 -7.51
CA ILE A 5 -0.68 -8.48 -6.30
C ILE A 5 -1.95 -7.85 -5.72
N ARG A 6 -3.03 -8.62 -5.62
CA ARG A 6 -4.33 -8.16 -5.11
C ARG A 6 -4.63 -8.77 -3.75
N ALA A 7 -5.04 -7.94 -2.80
CA ALA A 7 -5.47 -8.35 -1.47
C ALA A 7 -6.73 -7.58 -1.05
N LYS A 8 -7.63 -8.23 -0.31
CA LYS A 8 -8.82 -7.58 0.25
C LYS A 8 -8.54 -6.88 1.57
N SER A 9 -7.39 -7.16 2.20
CA SER A 9 -6.98 -6.56 3.46
C SER A 9 -5.44 -6.50 3.53
N TRP A 10 -4.92 -5.65 4.41
CA TRP A 10 -3.48 -5.60 4.64
C TRP A 10 -2.97 -6.91 5.25
N ASP A 11 -3.75 -7.57 6.10
CA ASP A 11 -3.33 -8.81 6.79
C ASP A 11 -3.05 -9.99 5.84
N GLU A 12 -3.60 -9.98 4.63
CA GLU A 12 -3.34 -10.98 3.58
C GLU A 12 -1.98 -10.79 2.89
N LEU A 13 -1.32 -9.63 3.08
CA LEU A 13 0.00 -9.36 2.52
C LEU A 13 1.11 -9.96 3.40
N PRO A 14 2.24 -10.35 2.77
CA PRO A 14 3.44 -10.75 3.51
C PRO A 14 3.93 -9.62 4.42
N GLU A 15 4.67 -9.98 5.47
CA GLU A 15 5.27 -9.03 6.42
C GLU A 15 6.20 -8.03 5.70
N ILE A 16 6.96 -8.52 4.72
CA ILE A 16 7.80 -7.72 3.83
C ILE A 16 7.16 -7.67 2.45
N LEU A 17 6.93 -6.47 1.94
CA LEU A 17 6.44 -6.21 0.59
C LEU A 17 7.61 -6.08 -0.37
N GLU A 18 7.65 -6.93 -1.38
CA GLU A 18 8.67 -6.89 -2.43
C GLU A 18 8.35 -5.83 -3.49
N PRO A 19 9.34 -5.34 -4.26
CA PRO A 19 9.12 -4.40 -5.36
C PRO A 19 8.07 -4.92 -6.37
N GLY A 20 7.03 -4.15 -6.58
CA GLY A 20 5.89 -4.57 -7.38
C GLY A 20 4.69 -3.65 -7.29
N GLU A 21 3.64 -3.98 -8.02
CA GLU A 21 2.36 -3.28 -7.95
C GLU A 21 1.40 -4.06 -7.06
N TYR A 22 0.75 -3.35 -6.15
CA TYR A 22 -0.19 -3.90 -5.18
C TYR A 22 -1.53 -3.17 -5.28
N GLU A 23 -2.61 -3.91 -5.04
CA GLU A 23 -3.96 -3.40 -4.91
C GLU A 23 -4.56 -3.96 -3.62
N VAL A 24 -4.77 -3.10 -2.62
CA VAL A 24 -5.28 -3.48 -1.30
C VAL A 24 -6.46 -2.59 -0.95
N ASN A 25 -7.61 -3.17 -0.59
CA ASN A 25 -8.83 -2.39 -0.29
C ASN A 25 -9.23 -1.41 -1.43
N GLY A 26 -8.95 -1.76 -2.69
CA GLY A 26 -9.17 -0.88 -3.84
C GLY A 26 -8.15 0.27 -3.98
N GLU A 27 -7.15 0.34 -3.09
CA GLU A 27 -6.02 1.25 -3.21
C GLU A 27 -4.91 0.61 -4.01
N ARG A 28 -4.51 1.24 -5.12
CA ARG A 28 -3.38 0.78 -5.92
C ARG A 28 -2.13 1.57 -5.57
N PHE A 29 -1.04 0.88 -5.28
CA PHE A 29 0.25 1.49 -5.00
C PHE A 29 1.39 0.64 -5.58
N ARG A 30 2.56 1.27 -5.71
CA ARG A 30 3.76 0.63 -6.22
C ARG A 30 4.85 0.67 -5.15
N ILE A 31 5.40 -0.49 -4.84
CA ILE A 31 6.57 -0.65 -3.99
C ILE A 31 7.80 -0.66 -4.90
N MET A 32 8.78 0.19 -4.58
CA MET A 32 10.02 0.33 -5.36
C MET A 32 11.18 -0.45 -4.74
N GLU A 33 11.17 -0.62 -3.41
CA GLU A 33 12.17 -1.33 -2.62
C GLU A 33 11.47 -2.15 -1.52
N PRO A 34 12.09 -3.24 -1.02
CA PRO A 34 11.51 -4.04 0.05
C PRO A 34 11.15 -3.20 1.27
N VAL A 35 9.90 -3.29 1.74
CA VAL A 35 9.43 -2.52 2.89
C VAL A 35 8.50 -3.34 3.78
N GLU A 36 8.57 -3.13 5.08
CA GLU A 36 7.62 -3.72 6.03
C GLU A 36 6.20 -3.23 5.73
N ARG A 37 5.28 -4.19 5.62
CA ARG A 37 3.85 -3.98 5.36
C ARG A 37 3.25 -2.95 6.31
N ASP A 38 3.49 -3.09 7.60
CA ASP A 38 2.89 -2.24 8.63
C ASP A 38 3.43 -0.80 8.57
N THR A 39 4.70 -0.65 8.21
CA THR A 39 5.34 0.66 7.97
C THR A 39 4.71 1.33 6.75
N TRP A 40 4.55 0.59 5.65
CA TRP A 40 3.91 1.11 4.44
C TRP A 40 2.44 1.48 4.66
N HIS A 41 1.68 0.65 5.37
CA HIS A 41 0.29 0.93 5.73
C HIS A 41 0.16 2.24 6.53
N LYS A 42 1.06 2.50 7.49
CA LYS A 42 1.10 3.76 8.25
C LYS A 42 1.37 4.96 7.34
N ILE A 43 2.28 4.83 6.38
CA ILE A 43 2.60 5.89 5.40
C ILE A 43 1.36 6.22 4.56
N ILE A 44 0.71 5.23 3.94
CA ILE A 44 -0.51 5.44 3.14
C ILE A 44 -1.61 6.09 3.97
N LYS A 45 -1.85 5.60 5.19
CA LYS A 45 -2.83 6.19 6.11
C LYS A 45 -2.51 7.64 6.46
N GLY A 46 -1.23 7.98 6.62
CA GLY A 46 -0.77 9.36 6.83
C GLY A 46 -1.03 10.26 5.62
N ILE A 47 -0.70 9.80 4.42
CA ILE A 47 -0.93 10.53 3.17
C ILE A 47 -2.42 10.81 2.97
N LYS A 48 -3.29 9.81 3.20
CA LYS A 48 -4.75 9.97 3.12
C LYS A 48 -5.29 11.02 4.09
N LYS A 49 -4.80 11.03 5.35
CA LYS A 49 -5.18 12.04 6.34
C LYS A 49 -4.75 13.44 5.93
N LEU A 50 -3.56 13.59 5.35
CA LEU A 50 -3.10 14.87 4.82
C LEU A 50 -3.98 15.30 3.65
N HIS A 51 -4.24 14.40 2.69
CA HIS A 51 -5.09 14.70 1.54
C HIS A 51 -6.49 15.16 1.94
N ALA A 52 -7.16 14.43 2.83
CA ALA A 52 -8.47 14.81 3.37
C ALA A 52 -8.45 16.15 4.14
N ARG A 53 -7.29 16.60 4.64
CA ARG A 53 -7.20 17.89 5.34
C ARG A 53 -7.01 19.08 4.39
N TYR A 54 -6.44 18.86 3.20
CA TYR A 54 -6.11 19.92 2.25
C TYR A 54 -7.10 20.04 1.09
N TYR A 55 -7.93 19.03 0.88
CA TYR A 55 -8.83 18.94 -0.29
C TYR A 55 -10.32 18.75 0.08
N ASP A 56 -10.69 18.83 1.37
CA ASP A 56 -12.06 19.05 1.89
C ASP A 56 -12.19 20.50 2.40
#